data_AF-A0A7X9EC56-F1
#
_entry.id   AF-A0A7X9EC56-F1
#
_cell.length_a   1.000
_cell.length_b   1.000
_cell.length_c   1.000
_cell.angle_alpha   90.00
_cell.angle_beta   90.00
_cell.angle_gamma   90.00
#
_symmetry.space_group_name_H-M   'P 1'
#
loop_
_entity.id
_entity.type
_entity.pdbx_description
1 polymer ?
#
loop_
_entity_poly.entity_id
_entity_poly.type
_entity_poly.pdbx_seq_one_letter_code
_entity_poly.pdbx_strand_id
1 'polypeptide(L)'
;MKIKFNNTDKWYKVYKKLNKEQKYKYILETVSCDLPAKFFEKIDILSFVTNTFGYLTDMKLYEEMIELYDRLYRWKEHIDEWYYLETFLIDYYLYCGNISEVKKHLESFQSEPVASIDIFIPVFDKLVYYGYSDLTLDISLRMFDKIKDAPGLLSGSERQFGWIIYMEKLQSVYSDLKRNIPVDRNAIVKYLEKYDFEPELYIDMTIDVLSPENELWPDYEIYQKDTSDFFHCLMLLFCRHMLDSKNVSFATSHDIWDVFTYCIRLDTPDSVPVMNYDNVFELDVRRYDDEISGRMGYISNKYTCGFAAAWGIVYIYDFLYNHGYISEGVYHDALETIQTIKIKIISGIANHLWKNNFVNIWGKPDSNAAEEFTSIKEIFDESFKRDEGTGPSSLIKS
;
A
#
# COMPACT_ATOMS: atom_id res chain seq x y z
N MET A 1 -16.42 -37.93 -7.54
CA MET A 1 -17.50 -38.50 -6.71
C MET A 1 -18.82 -37.91 -7.22
N LYS A 2 -19.83 -38.65 -7.73
CA LYS A 2 -21.05 -38.00 -8.28
C LYS A 2 -21.80 -37.21 -7.18
N ILE A 3 -21.56 -35.90 -7.11
CA ILE A 3 -22.17 -35.00 -6.13
C ILE A 3 -23.64 -34.78 -6.54
N LYS A 4 -24.57 -34.96 -5.59
CA LYS A 4 -26.00 -34.65 -5.79
C LYS A 4 -26.34 -33.35 -5.10
N PHE A 5 -26.54 -32.28 -5.86
CA PHE A 5 -26.80 -30.92 -5.35
C PHE A 5 -28.25 -30.67 -4.89
N ASN A 6 -29.15 -31.65 -5.09
CA ASN A 6 -30.54 -31.56 -4.65
C ASN A 6 -30.72 -31.58 -3.11
N ASN A 7 -29.63 -31.76 -2.34
CA ASN A 7 -29.62 -31.69 -0.88
C ASN A 7 -28.36 -30.92 -0.41
N THR A 8 -28.49 -29.61 -0.30
CA THR A 8 -27.45 -28.67 0.14
C THR A 8 -26.93 -29.00 1.55
N ASP A 9 -27.79 -29.46 2.46
CA ASP A 9 -27.38 -29.84 3.82
C ASP A 9 -26.44 -31.05 3.82
N LYS A 10 -26.68 -32.00 2.92
CA LYS A 10 -25.80 -33.16 2.74
C LYS A 10 -24.45 -32.73 2.17
N TRP A 11 -24.42 -31.82 1.21
CA TRP A 11 -23.19 -31.25 0.66
C TRP A 11 -22.35 -30.60 1.77
N TYR A 12 -22.96 -29.73 2.56
CA TYR A 12 -22.28 -29.03 3.66
C TYR A 12 -21.74 -29.99 4.74
N LYS A 13 -22.50 -31.02 5.11
CA LYS A 13 -22.07 -32.05 6.07
C LYS A 13 -20.87 -32.86 5.56
N VAL A 14 -20.75 -33.06 4.25
CA VAL A 14 -19.56 -33.70 3.66
C VAL A 14 -18.39 -32.74 3.73
N TYR A 15 -18.53 -31.51 3.21
CA TYR A 15 -17.48 -30.50 3.20
C TYR A 15 -16.85 -30.28 4.59
N LYS A 16 -17.67 -30.18 5.64
CA LYS A 16 -17.20 -29.98 7.02
C LYS A 16 -16.27 -31.08 7.55
N LYS A 17 -16.37 -32.31 7.03
CA LYS A 17 -15.57 -33.46 7.49
C LYS A 17 -14.24 -33.59 6.74
N LEU A 18 -14.04 -32.83 5.68
CA LEU A 18 -12.85 -32.90 4.84
C LEU A 18 -11.70 -32.09 5.44
N ASN A 19 -10.47 -32.55 5.22
CA ASN A 19 -9.27 -31.76 5.50
C ASN A 19 -9.09 -30.64 4.43
N LYS A 20 -8.12 -29.72 4.61
CA LYS A 20 -7.95 -28.56 3.71
C LYS A 20 -7.75 -28.95 2.23
N GLU A 21 -6.89 -29.93 1.94
CA GLU A 21 -6.65 -30.43 0.57
C GLU A 21 -7.90 -31.05 -0.05
N GLN A 22 -8.62 -31.87 0.73
CA GLN A 22 -9.87 -32.49 0.30
C GLN A 22 -10.98 -31.46 0.09
N LYS A 23 -11.01 -30.39 0.91
CA LYS A 23 -11.95 -29.26 0.74
C LYS A 23 -11.72 -28.56 -0.59
N TYR A 24 -10.45 -28.27 -0.94
CA TYR A 24 -10.11 -27.74 -2.26
C TYR A 24 -10.65 -28.63 -3.39
N LYS A 25 -10.29 -29.92 -3.38
CA LYS A 25 -10.75 -30.88 -4.41
C LYS A 25 -12.27 -30.97 -4.49
N TYR A 26 -12.96 -30.91 -3.34
CA TYR A 26 -14.42 -30.96 -3.28
C TYR A 26 -15.08 -29.69 -3.81
N ILE A 27 -14.51 -28.52 -3.53
CA ILE A 27 -14.96 -27.24 -4.10
C ILE A 27 -14.74 -27.24 -5.60
N LEU A 28 -13.55 -27.62 -6.08
CA LEU A 28 -13.24 -27.71 -7.51
C LEU A 28 -14.22 -28.65 -8.25
N GLU A 29 -14.49 -29.83 -7.70
CA GLU A 29 -15.49 -30.76 -8.27
C GLU A 29 -16.90 -30.15 -8.25
N THR A 30 -17.26 -29.44 -7.16
CA THR A 30 -18.57 -28.78 -7.02
C THR A 30 -18.78 -27.72 -8.10
N VAL A 31 -17.84 -26.79 -8.25
CA VAL A 31 -17.98 -25.66 -9.18
C VAL A 31 -17.86 -26.09 -10.64
N SER A 32 -17.28 -27.28 -10.89
CA SER A 32 -17.22 -27.93 -12.20
C SER A 32 -18.51 -28.64 -12.61
N CYS A 33 -19.48 -28.80 -11.71
CA CYS A 33 -20.81 -29.33 -12.03
C CYS A 33 -21.83 -28.22 -12.30
N ASP A 34 -22.92 -28.53 -13.01
CA ASP A 34 -24.03 -27.58 -13.16
C ASP A 34 -24.77 -27.41 -11.81
N LEU A 35 -24.70 -26.20 -11.27
CA LEU A 35 -25.26 -25.85 -9.96
C LEU A 35 -26.66 -25.24 -10.12
N PRO A 36 -27.69 -25.75 -9.42
CA PRO A 36 -29.03 -25.15 -9.46
C PRO A 36 -29.04 -23.82 -8.70
N ALA A 37 -29.86 -22.85 -9.10
CA ALA A 37 -29.99 -21.55 -8.42
C ALA A 37 -30.21 -21.66 -6.90
N LYS A 38 -31.05 -22.62 -6.47
CA LYS A 38 -31.30 -22.94 -5.05
C LYS A 38 -30.04 -23.33 -4.24
N PHE A 39 -28.95 -23.69 -4.91
CA PHE A 39 -27.67 -23.95 -4.25
C PHE A 39 -27.08 -22.63 -3.74
N PHE A 40 -26.98 -21.61 -4.60
CA PHE A 40 -26.46 -20.29 -4.26
C PHE A 40 -27.33 -19.57 -3.21
N GLU A 41 -28.65 -19.76 -3.25
CA GLU A 41 -29.56 -19.22 -2.23
C GLU A 41 -29.33 -19.79 -0.82
N LYS A 42 -28.79 -21.01 -0.71
CA LYS A 42 -28.66 -21.75 0.57
C LYS A 42 -27.24 -21.87 1.06
N ILE A 43 -26.28 -21.76 0.16
CA ILE A 43 -24.86 -21.95 0.42
C ILE A 43 -24.17 -20.66 0.05
N ASP A 44 -23.59 -20.02 1.06
CA ASP A 44 -22.61 -18.95 0.87
C ASP A 44 -21.33 -19.56 0.29
N ILE A 45 -21.34 -19.77 -1.03
CA ILE A 45 -20.24 -20.38 -1.77
C ILE A 45 -18.98 -19.52 -1.70
N LEU A 46 -19.13 -18.20 -1.65
CA LEU A 46 -18.03 -17.24 -1.56
C LEU A 46 -17.18 -17.54 -0.33
N SER A 47 -17.78 -17.66 0.86
CA SER A 47 -17.05 -18.01 2.09
C SER A 47 -16.24 -19.31 1.96
N PHE A 48 -16.77 -20.34 1.31
CA PHE A 48 -16.03 -21.60 1.14
C PHE A 48 -14.88 -21.47 0.14
N VAL A 49 -15.10 -20.71 -0.93
CA VAL A 49 -14.08 -20.45 -1.95
C VAL A 49 -12.97 -19.56 -1.38
N THR A 50 -13.29 -18.46 -0.71
CA THR A 50 -12.30 -17.57 -0.07
C THR A 50 -11.41 -18.33 0.92
N ASN A 51 -11.99 -19.21 1.74
CA ASN A 51 -11.21 -20.10 2.60
C ASN A 51 -10.27 -21.05 1.83
N THR A 52 -10.71 -21.50 0.65
CA THR A 52 -9.92 -22.37 -0.23
C THR A 52 -8.78 -21.57 -0.88
N PHE A 53 -9.03 -20.35 -1.35
CA PHE A 53 -8.01 -19.44 -1.86
C PHE A 53 -6.94 -19.12 -0.80
N GLY A 54 -7.36 -18.85 0.44
CA GLY A 54 -6.45 -18.71 1.57
C GLY A 54 -5.54 -19.92 1.75
N TYR A 55 -6.12 -21.13 1.77
CA TYR A 55 -5.33 -22.36 1.83
C TYR A 55 -4.35 -22.53 0.65
N LEU A 56 -4.80 -22.31 -0.58
CA LEU A 56 -3.94 -22.44 -1.76
C LEU A 56 -2.79 -21.42 -1.72
N THR A 57 -3.06 -20.20 -1.26
CA THR A 57 -2.05 -19.15 -1.04
C THR A 57 -1.05 -19.53 0.05
N ASP A 58 -1.52 -20.07 1.18
CA ASP A 58 -0.65 -20.53 2.27
C ASP A 58 0.29 -21.65 1.79
N MET A 59 -0.22 -22.55 0.96
CA MET A 59 0.50 -23.69 0.39
C MET A 59 1.30 -23.35 -0.88
N LYS A 60 1.26 -22.10 -1.34
CA LYS A 60 1.96 -21.64 -2.57
C LYS A 60 1.52 -22.38 -3.83
N LEU A 61 0.24 -22.78 -3.88
CA LEU A 61 -0.42 -23.50 -4.97
C LEU A 61 -1.14 -22.50 -5.89
N TYR A 62 -0.35 -21.61 -6.51
CA TYR A 62 -0.90 -20.49 -7.28
C TYR A 62 -1.55 -20.94 -8.60
N GLU A 63 -1.04 -21.98 -9.25
CA GLU A 63 -1.64 -22.55 -10.45
C GLU A 63 -3.02 -23.15 -10.15
N GLU A 64 -3.14 -23.88 -9.04
CA GLU A 64 -4.42 -24.42 -8.57
C GLU A 64 -5.41 -23.32 -8.15
N MET A 65 -4.90 -22.21 -7.61
CA MET A 65 -5.73 -21.03 -7.29
C MET A 65 -6.31 -20.42 -8.56
N ILE A 66 -5.49 -20.26 -9.62
CA ILE A 66 -5.93 -19.76 -10.92
C ILE A 66 -6.91 -20.74 -11.57
N GLU A 67 -6.63 -22.05 -11.55
CA GLU A 67 -7.56 -23.07 -12.07
C GLU A 67 -8.93 -22.97 -11.38
N LEU A 68 -8.93 -22.85 -10.05
CA LEU A 68 -10.17 -22.72 -9.29
C LEU A 68 -10.94 -21.45 -9.68
N TYR A 69 -10.25 -20.31 -9.81
CA TYR A 69 -10.86 -19.06 -10.27
C TYR A 69 -11.53 -19.21 -11.64
N ASP A 70 -10.81 -19.76 -12.61
CA ASP A 70 -11.30 -19.93 -13.98
C ASP A 70 -12.54 -20.82 -14.04
N ARG A 71 -12.58 -21.89 -13.23
CA ARG A 71 -13.75 -22.78 -13.11
C ARG A 71 -14.95 -22.09 -12.47
N LEU A 72 -14.70 -21.22 -11.50
CA LEU A 72 -15.72 -20.46 -10.80
C LEU A 72 -16.28 -19.32 -11.65
N TYR A 73 -15.50 -18.74 -12.56
CA TYR A 73 -15.86 -17.54 -13.31
C TYR A 73 -17.20 -17.66 -14.06
N ARG A 74 -17.55 -18.86 -14.53
CA ARG A 74 -18.85 -19.13 -15.16
C ARG A 74 -20.06 -18.89 -14.25
N TRP A 75 -19.84 -18.81 -12.94
CA TRP A 75 -20.84 -18.55 -11.91
C TRP A 75 -20.73 -17.13 -11.33
N LYS A 76 -19.88 -16.25 -11.88
CA LYS A 76 -19.62 -14.90 -11.38
C LYS A 76 -20.92 -14.12 -11.10
N GLU A 77 -21.87 -14.14 -12.05
CA GLU A 77 -23.17 -13.44 -11.92
C GLU A 77 -24.08 -13.98 -10.80
N HIS A 78 -23.72 -15.11 -10.19
CA HIS A 78 -24.45 -15.72 -9.05
C HIS A 78 -23.69 -15.58 -7.72
N ILE A 79 -22.53 -14.94 -7.73
CA ILE A 79 -21.66 -14.79 -6.57
C ILE A 79 -21.44 -13.28 -6.39
N ASP A 80 -22.17 -12.71 -5.43
CA ASP A 80 -21.99 -11.34 -5.01
C ASP A 80 -20.57 -11.15 -4.43
N GLU A 81 -20.10 -9.89 -4.40
CA GLU A 81 -18.82 -9.53 -3.78
C GLU A 81 -17.60 -10.28 -4.36
N TRP A 82 -17.64 -10.58 -5.67
CA TRP A 82 -16.59 -11.30 -6.41
C TRP A 82 -15.18 -10.72 -6.19
N TYR A 83 -15.10 -9.41 -5.93
CA TYR A 83 -13.87 -8.68 -5.64
C TYR A 83 -13.03 -9.30 -4.50
N TYR A 84 -13.65 -10.02 -3.54
CA TYR A 84 -12.90 -10.74 -2.50
C TYR A 84 -11.94 -11.78 -3.08
N LEU A 85 -12.34 -12.51 -4.10
CA LEU A 85 -11.50 -13.52 -4.75
C LEU A 85 -10.39 -12.87 -5.56
N GLU A 86 -10.69 -11.72 -6.16
CA GLU A 86 -9.77 -11.00 -7.03
C GLU A 86 -8.59 -10.38 -6.28
N THR A 87 -8.73 -10.06 -4.99
CA THR A 87 -7.60 -9.62 -4.15
C THR A 87 -6.42 -10.60 -4.16
N PHE A 88 -6.68 -11.91 -4.09
CA PHE A 88 -5.64 -12.93 -4.10
C PHE A 88 -4.88 -12.97 -5.43
N LEU A 89 -5.61 -12.82 -6.54
CA LEU A 89 -5.03 -12.79 -7.87
C LEU A 89 -4.25 -11.52 -8.11
N ILE A 90 -4.76 -10.37 -7.66
CA ILE A 90 -4.05 -9.10 -7.75
C ILE A 90 -2.73 -9.16 -6.98
N ASP A 91 -2.72 -9.68 -5.75
CA ASP A 91 -1.48 -9.88 -4.98
C ASP A 91 -0.46 -10.72 -5.77
N TYR A 92 -0.89 -11.87 -6.30
CA TYR A 92 -0.07 -12.76 -7.11
C TYR A 92 0.50 -12.05 -8.35
N TYR A 93 -0.35 -11.41 -9.15
CA TYR A 93 0.06 -10.77 -10.39
C TYR A 93 0.89 -9.51 -10.17
N LEU A 94 0.69 -8.78 -9.06
CA LEU A 94 1.57 -7.67 -8.67
C LEU A 94 2.98 -8.18 -8.38
N TYR A 95 3.10 -9.26 -7.59
CA TYR A 95 4.40 -9.89 -7.32
C TYR A 95 5.08 -10.39 -8.60
N CYS A 96 4.32 -11.01 -9.50
CA CYS A 96 4.82 -11.47 -10.81
C CYS A 96 5.09 -10.33 -11.81
N GLY A 97 4.80 -9.07 -11.48
CA GLY A 97 4.97 -7.93 -12.39
C GLY A 97 4.01 -7.94 -13.60
N ASN A 98 2.89 -8.66 -13.52
CA ASN A 98 1.93 -8.78 -14.63
C ASN A 98 0.78 -7.78 -14.49
N ILE A 99 1.08 -6.52 -14.82
CA ILE A 99 0.10 -5.42 -14.73
C ILE A 99 -1.14 -5.62 -15.63
N SER A 100 -1.01 -6.37 -16.73
CA SER A 100 -2.14 -6.63 -17.62
C SER A 100 -3.21 -7.48 -16.92
N GLU A 101 -2.80 -8.51 -16.16
CA GLU A 101 -3.76 -9.33 -15.40
C GLU A 101 -4.31 -8.58 -14.19
N VAL A 102 -3.47 -7.78 -13.50
CA VAL A 102 -3.96 -6.89 -12.43
C VAL A 102 -5.11 -6.01 -12.91
N LYS A 103 -4.98 -5.38 -14.09
CA LYS A 103 -6.03 -4.51 -14.66
C LYS A 103 -7.35 -5.24 -14.89
N LYS A 104 -7.34 -6.49 -15.33
CA LYS A 104 -8.57 -7.29 -15.54
C LYS A 104 -9.31 -7.52 -14.22
N HIS A 105 -8.58 -7.75 -13.14
CA HIS A 105 -9.15 -8.03 -11.82
C HIS A 105 -9.58 -6.77 -11.04
N LEU A 106 -9.27 -5.58 -11.54
CA LEU A 106 -9.71 -4.31 -10.92
C LEU A 106 -11.15 -3.91 -11.32
N GLU A 107 -11.74 -4.57 -12.33
CA GLU A 107 -13.05 -4.17 -12.87
C GLU A 107 -14.19 -4.28 -11.85
N SER A 108 -14.21 -5.33 -11.02
CA SER A 108 -15.26 -5.55 -10.01
C SER A 108 -15.31 -4.45 -8.95
N PHE A 109 -14.14 -3.98 -8.51
CA PHE A 109 -14.02 -2.87 -7.57
C PHE A 109 -14.58 -1.57 -8.15
N GLN A 110 -14.37 -1.34 -9.45
CA GLN A 110 -14.83 -0.12 -10.12
C GLN A 110 -16.32 -0.15 -10.47
N SER A 111 -16.90 -1.34 -10.66
CA SER A 111 -18.35 -1.52 -10.84
C SER A 111 -19.13 -1.41 -9.53
N GLU A 112 -18.52 -1.78 -8.40
CA GLU A 112 -19.12 -1.73 -7.06
C GLU A 112 -18.28 -0.91 -6.07
N PRO A 113 -18.05 0.38 -6.34
CA PRO A 113 -17.07 1.19 -5.61
C PRO A 113 -17.40 1.36 -4.13
N VAL A 114 -18.69 1.47 -3.78
CA VAL A 114 -19.13 1.66 -2.39
C VAL A 114 -19.04 0.37 -1.58
N ALA A 115 -19.50 -0.75 -2.14
CA ALA A 115 -19.50 -2.05 -1.44
C ALA A 115 -18.09 -2.59 -1.24
N SER A 116 -17.22 -2.37 -2.22
CA SER A 116 -15.85 -2.90 -2.23
C SER A 116 -14.83 -2.05 -1.50
N ILE A 117 -15.16 -0.82 -1.08
CA ILE A 117 -14.17 0.21 -0.72
C ILE A 117 -13.17 -0.25 0.34
N ASP A 118 -13.63 -0.92 1.41
CA ASP A 118 -12.76 -1.36 2.50
C ASP A 118 -11.74 -2.42 2.07
N ILE A 119 -12.09 -3.22 1.06
CA ILE A 119 -11.22 -4.25 0.48
C ILE A 119 -10.37 -3.66 -0.64
N PHE A 120 -10.89 -2.64 -1.33
CA PHE A 120 -10.20 -1.98 -2.41
C PHE A 120 -9.03 -1.13 -1.91
N ILE A 121 -9.16 -0.45 -0.78
CA ILE A 121 -8.11 0.45 -0.26
C ILE A 121 -6.74 -0.23 -0.15
N PRO A 122 -6.58 -1.42 0.49
CA PRO A 122 -5.30 -2.12 0.53
C PRO A 122 -4.75 -2.48 -0.86
N VAL A 123 -5.62 -2.86 -1.79
CA VAL A 123 -5.24 -3.18 -3.17
C VAL A 123 -4.74 -1.92 -3.88
N PHE A 124 -5.46 -0.82 -3.72
CA PHE A 124 -5.12 0.47 -4.29
C PHE A 124 -3.79 1.01 -3.75
N ASP A 125 -3.56 0.89 -2.44
CA ASP A 125 -2.29 1.26 -1.80
C ASP A 125 -1.12 0.49 -2.39
N LYS A 126 -1.28 -0.81 -2.67
CA LYS A 126 -0.24 -1.58 -3.37
C LYS A 126 0.06 -0.98 -4.74
N LEU A 127 -0.96 -0.66 -5.54
CA LEU A 127 -0.74 -0.06 -6.86
C LEU A 127 0.08 1.24 -6.77
N VAL A 128 -0.18 2.07 -5.75
CA VAL A 128 0.57 3.29 -5.46
C VAL A 128 2.04 2.95 -5.17
N TYR A 129 2.29 2.03 -4.23
CA TYR A 129 3.65 1.71 -3.79
C TYR A 129 4.47 0.91 -4.79
N TYR A 130 3.83 0.11 -5.65
CA TYR A 130 4.46 -0.54 -6.79
C TYR A 130 4.82 0.45 -7.93
N GLY A 131 4.41 1.72 -7.83
CA GLY A 131 4.75 2.77 -8.79
C GLY A 131 3.87 2.80 -10.05
N TYR A 132 2.66 2.25 -10.00
CA TYR A 132 1.72 2.29 -11.14
C TYR A 132 0.96 3.62 -11.23
N SER A 133 1.68 4.76 -11.21
CA SER A 133 1.12 6.13 -11.12
C SER A 133 0.03 6.45 -12.14
N ASP A 134 0.20 6.09 -13.42
CA ASP A 134 -0.83 6.34 -14.44
C ASP A 134 -2.14 5.60 -14.15
N LEU A 135 -2.03 4.35 -13.66
CA LEU A 135 -3.19 3.53 -13.33
C LEU A 135 -3.88 4.03 -12.06
N THR A 136 -3.11 4.41 -11.03
CA THR A 136 -3.69 4.92 -9.79
C THR A 136 -4.34 6.28 -9.98
N LEU A 137 -3.77 7.16 -10.81
CA LEU A 137 -4.39 8.42 -11.20
C LEU A 137 -5.72 8.20 -11.94
N ASP A 138 -5.72 7.32 -12.94
CA ASP A 138 -6.91 6.98 -13.72
C ASP A 138 -8.04 6.41 -12.84
N ILE A 139 -7.71 5.52 -11.90
CA ILE A 139 -8.64 5.02 -10.89
C ILE A 139 -9.16 6.16 -10.02
N SER A 140 -8.28 7.00 -9.47
CA SER A 140 -8.67 8.10 -8.59
C SER A 140 -9.62 9.08 -9.27
N LEU A 141 -9.33 9.45 -10.51
CA LEU A 141 -10.18 10.33 -11.32
C LEU A 141 -11.59 9.75 -11.54
N ARG A 142 -11.72 8.42 -11.67
CA ARG A 142 -13.02 7.75 -11.81
C ARG A 142 -13.76 7.55 -10.49
N MET A 143 -13.03 7.41 -9.39
CA MET A 143 -13.57 7.01 -8.09
C MET A 143 -13.93 8.21 -7.21
N PHE A 144 -13.22 9.34 -7.33
CA PHE A 144 -13.36 10.48 -6.43
C PHE A 144 -14.81 10.94 -6.26
N ASP A 145 -15.47 11.39 -7.34
CA ASP A 145 -16.86 11.88 -7.29
C ASP A 145 -17.83 10.75 -6.90
N LYS A 146 -17.59 9.53 -7.38
CA LYS A 146 -18.46 8.37 -7.06
C LYS A 146 -18.49 8.05 -5.57
N ILE A 147 -17.35 8.18 -4.89
CA ILE A 147 -17.21 7.91 -3.46
C ILE A 147 -17.68 9.12 -2.65
N LYS A 148 -17.32 10.34 -3.08
CA LYS A 148 -17.73 11.60 -2.43
C LYS A 148 -19.25 11.73 -2.34
N ASP A 149 -19.94 11.43 -3.43
CA ASP A 149 -21.39 11.59 -3.54
C ASP A 149 -22.17 10.33 -3.12
N ALA A 150 -21.48 9.25 -2.71
CA ALA A 150 -22.12 7.98 -2.38
C ALA A 150 -22.93 8.07 -1.08
N PRO A 151 -24.22 7.69 -1.10
CA PRO A 151 -25.00 7.60 0.12
C PRO A 151 -24.48 6.46 1.00
N GLY A 152 -24.32 6.73 2.31
CA GLY A 152 -23.91 5.73 3.30
C GLY A 152 -22.41 5.67 3.57
N LEU A 153 -21.59 6.40 2.81
CA LEU A 153 -20.19 6.62 3.16
C LEU A 153 -20.04 7.86 4.07
N LEU A 154 -19.00 7.85 4.90
CA LEU A 154 -18.66 8.98 5.74
C LEU A 154 -18.00 10.07 4.88
N SER A 155 -18.28 11.33 5.18
CA SER A 155 -17.60 12.45 4.52
C SER A 155 -16.09 12.31 4.68
N GLY A 156 -15.35 12.44 3.57
CA GLY A 156 -13.90 12.29 3.54
C GLY A 156 -13.40 10.92 3.08
N SER A 157 -14.29 9.95 2.81
CA SER A 157 -13.90 8.65 2.23
C SER A 157 -13.22 8.79 0.86
N GLU A 158 -13.50 9.86 0.12
CA GLU A 158 -12.90 10.19 -1.18
C GLU A 158 -11.45 10.69 -1.08
N ARG A 159 -11.01 11.14 0.11
CA ARG A 159 -9.72 11.82 0.29
C ARG A 159 -8.53 11.02 -0.21
N GLN A 160 -8.58 9.70 -0.08
CA GLN A 160 -7.49 8.84 -0.54
C GLN A 160 -7.28 8.94 -2.06
N PHE A 161 -8.36 9.04 -2.84
CA PHE A 161 -8.27 9.27 -4.28
C PHE A 161 -7.85 10.71 -4.58
N GLY A 162 -8.37 11.67 -3.80
CA GLY A 162 -8.00 13.09 -3.90
C GLY A 162 -6.51 13.31 -3.74
N TRP A 163 -5.89 12.68 -2.74
CA TRP A 163 -4.44 12.81 -2.50
C TRP A 163 -3.60 12.28 -3.64
N ILE A 164 -4.00 11.18 -4.29
CA ILE A 164 -3.31 10.71 -5.50
C ILE A 164 -3.43 11.73 -6.62
N ILE A 165 -4.62 12.30 -6.85
CA ILE A 165 -4.82 13.35 -7.87
C ILE A 165 -3.91 14.56 -7.58
N TYR A 166 -3.85 14.98 -6.32
CA TYR A 166 -3.03 16.09 -5.88
C TYR A 166 -1.54 15.82 -6.09
N MET A 167 -1.02 14.71 -5.55
CA MET A 167 0.41 14.39 -5.61
C MET A 167 0.90 14.08 -7.03
N GLU A 168 0.08 13.42 -7.87
CA GLU A 168 0.42 13.20 -9.27
C GLU A 168 0.41 14.53 -10.06
N LYS A 169 -0.46 15.47 -9.71
CA LYS A 169 -0.42 16.82 -10.30
C LYS A 169 0.87 17.55 -9.94
N LEU A 170 1.30 17.48 -8.68
CA LEU A 170 2.57 18.07 -8.25
C LEU A 170 3.78 17.40 -8.92
N GLN A 171 3.77 16.07 -9.04
CA GLN A 171 4.80 15.32 -9.76
C GLN A 171 4.90 15.73 -11.24
N SER A 172 3.75 15.95 -11.89
CA SER A 172 3.69 16.48 -13.26
C SER A 172 4.30 17.87 -13.35
N VAL A 173 3.99 18.76 -12.40
CA VAL A 173 4.58 20.11 -12.33
C VAL A 173 6.10 20.02 -12.19
N TYR A 174 6.60 19.19 -11.26
CA TYR A 174 8.04 18.94 -11.12
C TYR A 174 8.69 18.45 -12.41
N SER A 175 8.05 17.47 -13.05
CA SER A 175 8.53 16.85 -14.28
C SER A 175 8.58 17.81 -15.47
N ASP A 176 7.62 18.73 -15.57
CA ASP A 176 7.57 19.76 -16.59
C ASP A 176 8.65 20.82 -16.34
N LEU A 177 8.78 21.31 -15.10
CA LEU A 177 9.83 22.26 -14.71
C LEU A 177 11.24 21.68 -14.97
N LYS A 178 11.47 20.40 -14.64
CA LYS A 178 12.74 19.69 -14.93
C LYS A 178 13.08 19.62 -16.42
N ARG A 179 12.07 19.66 -17.28
CA ARG A 179 12.21 19.68 -18.74
C ARG A 179 12.22 21.10 -19.32
N ASN A 180 12.29 22.13 -18.47
CA ASN A 180 12.15 23.54 -18.85
C ASN A 180 10.84 23.85 -19.59
N ILE A 181 9.77 23.11 -19.26
CA ILE A 181 8.42 23.37 -19.77
C ILE A 181 7.73 24.34 -18.80
N PRO A 182 7.28 25.53 -19.26
CA PRO A 182 6.57 26.48 -18.41
C PRO A 182 5.27 25.87 -17.86
N VAL A 183 5.00 26.14 -16.58
CA VAL A 183 3.77 25.72 -15.91
C VAL A 183 2.82 26.91 -15.74
N ASP A 184 1.53 26.67 -15.95
CA ASP A 184 0.49 27.68 -15.75
C ASP A 184 -0.12 27.53 -14.35
N ARG A 185 0.22 28.47 -13.46
CA ARG A 185 -0.31 28.56 -12.09
C ARG A 185 -1.84 28.45 -12.05
N ASN A 186 -2.54 29.22 -12.87
CA ASN A 186 -4.01 29.27 -12.84
C ASN A 186 -4.61 27.94 -13.33
N ALA A 187 -3.97 27.28 -14.29
CA ALA A 187 -4.38 25.96 -14.73
C ALA A 187 -4.19 24.90 -13.64
N ILE A 188 -3.11 24.99 -12.84
CA ILE A 188 -2.88 24.08 -11.71
C ILE A 188 -3.94 24.31 -10.63
N VAL A 189 -4.17 25.56 -10.22
CA VAL A 189 -5.19 25.92 -9.23
C VAL A 189 -6.56 25.39 -9.64
N LYS A 190 -7.01 25.72 -10.86
CA LYS A 190 -8.31 25.28 -11.39
C LYS A 190 -8.44 23.75 -11.46
N TYR A 191 -7.34 23.06 -11.75
CA TYR A 191 -7.34 21.60 -11.78
C TYR A 191 -7.57 21.01 -10.39
N LEU A 192 -6.89 21.54 -9.37
CA LEU A 192 -6.96 21.04 -7.99
C LEU A 192 -8.27 21.44 -7.30
N GLU A 193 -8.78 22.65 -7.54
CA GLU A 193 -10.08 23.12 -7.02
C GLU A 193 -11.25 22.22 -7.45
N LYS A 194 -11.15 21.57 -8.62
CA LYS A 194 -12.15 20.60 -9.08
C LYS A 194 -12.32 19.43 -8.10
N TYR A 195 -11.29 19.12 -7.32
CA TYR A 195 -11.26 18.01 -6.37
C TYR A 195 -11.21 18.51 -4.91
N ASP A 196 -11.83 19.67 -4.67
CA ASP A 196 -12.00 20.31 -3.35
C ASP A 196 -10.71 20.68 -2.61
N PHE A 197 -9.60 20.85 -3.34
CA PHE A 197 -8.39 21.44 -2.78
C PHE A 197 -8.44 22.97 -2.87
N GLU A 198 -7.82 23.65 -1.91
CA GLU A 198 -7.70 25.12 -1.85
C GLU A 198 -6.24 25.56 -2.05
N PRO A 199 -5.65 25.39 -3.26
CA PRO A 199 -4.22 25.59 -3.48
C PRO A 199 -3.76 27.05 -3.56
N GLU A 200 -4.69 27.99 -3.68
CA GLU A 200 -4.40 29.40 -3.97
C GLU A 200 -3.42 30.03 -2.99
N LEU A 201 -3.45 29.59 -1.72
CA LEU A 201 -2.61 30.13 -0.64
C LEU A 201 -1.15 29.66 -0.70
N TYR A 202 -0.86 28.50 -1.29
CA TYR A 202 0.47 27.86 -1.22
C TYR A 202 1.04 27.43 -2.58
N ILE A 203 0.32 27.67 -3.68
CA ILE A 203 0.72 27.18 -5.00
C ILE A 203 2.01 27.83 -5.52
N ASP A 204 2.23 29.12 -5.26
CA ASP A 204 3.45 29.81 -5.71
C ASP A 204 4.68 29.22 -5.01
N MET A 205 4.62 29.10 -3.68
CA MET A 205 5.63 28.41 -2.88
C MET A 205 5.86 26.98 -3.37
N THR A 206 4.78 26.26 -3.71
CA THR A 206 4.89 24.88 -4.22
C THR A 206 5.62 24.82 -5.56
N ILE A 207 5.30 25.71 -6.51
CA ILE A 207 5.98 25.78 -7.81
C ILE A 207 7.47 26.16 -7.62
N ASP A 208 7.75 27.09 -6.72
CA ASP A 208 9.12 27.50 -6.40
C ASP A 208 9.90 26.32 -5.80
N VAL A 209 9.35 25.58 -4.83
CA VAL A 209 9.98 24.39 -4.22
C VAL A 209 10.18 23.25 -5.22
N LEU A 210 9.26 23.09 -6.18
CA LEU A 210 9.39 22.10 -7.24
C LEU A 210 10.31 22.55 -8.39
N SER A 211 10.80 23.78 -8.39
CA SER A 211 11.75 24.19 -9.42
C SER A 211 13.10 23.49 -9.22
N PRO A 212 13.71 22.89 -10.27
CA PRO A 212 14.99 22.18 -10.16
C PRO A 212 16.14 23.06 -9.66
N GLU A 213 16.08 24.36 -9.97
CA GLU A 213 17.06 25.38 -9.55
C GLU A 213 16.86 25.82 -8.10
N ASN A 214 15.81 25.36 -7.42
CA ASN A 214 15.60 25.72 -6.03
C ASN A 214 16.60 25.00 -5.12
N GLU A 215 17.57 25.76 -4.64
CA GLU A 215 18.59 25.41 -3.65
C GLU A 215 18.24 25.88 -2.23
N LEU A 216 17.09 26.56 -2.05
CA LEU A 216 16.65 27.06 -0.75
C LEU A 216 16.02 25.92 0.05
N TRP A 217 16.64 25.65 1.20
CA TRP A 217 16.18 24.69 2.20
C TRP A 217 15.40 25.43 3.30
N PRO A 218 14.23 24.93 3.73
CA PRO A 218 13.47 25.59 4.79
C PRO A 218 14.28 25.59 6.10
N ASP A 219 14.46 26.77 6.68
CA ASP A 219 15.31 27.00 7.85
C ASP A 219 14.51 27.38 9.11
N TYR A 220 15.23 27.80 10.15
CA TYR A 220 14.64 28.06 11.46
C TYR A 220 13.73 29.29 11.44
N GLU A 221 14.02 30.27 10.58
CA GLU A 221 13.19 31.46 10.42
C GLU A 221 11.84 31.09 9.81
N ILE A 222 11.85 30.21 8.80
CA ILE A 222 10.62 29.66 8.21
C ILE A 222 9.87 28.84 9.27
N TYR A 223 10.55 27.95 10.00
CA TYR A 223 9.93 27.15 11.06
C TYR A 223 9.22 28.00 12.12
N GLN A 224 9.89 29.05 12.63
CA GLN A 224 9.30 29.94 13.64
C GLN A 224 8.12 30.75 13.11
N LYS A 225 8.17 31.15 11.84
CA LYS A 225 7.14 31.97 11.22
C LYS A 225 5.91 31.15 10.89
N ASP A 226 6.09 29.99 10.26
CA ASP A 226 5.03 29.09 9.83
C ASP A 226 5.56 27.64 9.76
N THR A 227 5.17 26.84 10.76
CA THR A 227 5.55 25.43 10.80
C THR A 227 4.93 24.62 9.67
N SER A 228 3.73 24.98 9.20
CA SER A 228 3.06 24.28 8.10
C SER A 228 3.85 24.46 6.80
N ASP A 229 4.26 25.69 6.49
CA ASP A 229 5.09 25.97 5.31
C ASP A 229 6.44 25.24 5.38
N PHE A 230 7.07 25.20 6.56
CA PHE A 230 8.31 24.47 6.78
C PHE A 230 8.17 22.98 6.42
N PHE A 231 7.17 22.30 7.00
CA PHE A 231 6.95 20.87 6.77
C PHE A 231 6.51 20.59 5.33
N HIS A 232 5.70 21.45 4.74
CA HIS A 232 5.27 21.32 3.34
C HIS A 232 6.45 21.44 2.37
N CYS A 233 7.29 22.46 2.55
CA CYS A 233 8.49 22.62 1.73
C CYS A 233 9.42 21.40 1.84
N LEU A 234 9.67 20.95 3.07
CA LEU A 234 10.55 19.80 3.31
C LEU A 234 9.97 18.49 2.73
N MET A 235 8.66 18.30 2.81
CA MET A 235 7.93 17.19 2.18
C MET A 235 8.11 17.19 0.66
N LEU A 236 7.98 18.35 0.01
CA LEU A 236 8.16 18.45 -1.44
C LEU A 236 9.62 18.19 -1.85
N LEU A 237 10.59 18.67 -1.08
CA LEU A 237 12.01 18.38 -1.30
C LEU A 237 12.32 16.88 -1.12
N PHE A 238 11.72 16.25 -0.12
CA PHE A 238 11.78 14.81 0.07
C PHE A 238 11.17 14.05 -1.12
N CYS A 239 9.99 14.46 -1.61
CA CYS A 239 9.35 13.87 -2.80
C CYS A 239 10.24 13.98 -4.04
N ARG A 240 10.88 15.14 -4.28
CA ARG A 240 11.87 15.33 -5.36
C ARG A 240 13.02 14.34 -5.22
N HIS A 241 13.60 14.23 -4.03
CA HIS A 241 14.70 13.32 -3.74
C HIS A 241 14.32 11.86 -4.00
N MET A 242 13.17 11.43 -3.50
CA MET A 242 12.65 10.07 -3.65
C MET A 242 12.39 9.70 -5.11
N LEU A 243 11.81 10.61 -5.89
CA LEU A 243 11.59 10.39 -7.31
C LEU A 243 12.90 10.26 -8.07
N ASP A 244 13.81 11.21 -7.88
CA ASP A 244 15.04 11.29 -8.68
C ASP A 244 16.10 10.27 -8.30
N SER A 245 16.20 9.92 -7.01
CA SER A 245 17.28 9.08 -6.48
C SER A 245 16.82 7.65 -6.18
N LYS A 246 15.55 7.46 -5.84
CA LYS A 246 15.00 6.18 -5.40
C LYS A 246 13.93 5.62 -6.33
N ASN A 247 13.55 6.36 -7.38
CA ASN A 247 12.49 6.00 -8.32
C ASN A 247 11.15 5.72 -7.60
N VAL A 248 10.82 6.55 -6.62
CA VAL A 248 9.59 6.46 -5.84
C VAL A 248 8.70 7.67 -6.13
N SER A 249 7.43 7.43 -6.44
CA SER A 249 6.50 8.50 -6.81
C SER A 249 6.23 9.48 -5.67
N PHE A 250 5.78 10.68 -6.02
CA PHE A 250 5.35 11.70 -5.06
C PHE A 250 4.22 11.18 -4.17
N ALA A 251 3.26 10.44 -4.73
CA ALA A 251 2.17 9.86 -3.97
C ALA A 251 2.66 8.91 -2.86
N THR A 252 3.61 8.01 -3.19
CA THR A 252 4.22 7.11 -2.19
C THR A 252 5.02 7.89 -1.16
N SER A 253 5.83 8.86 -1.61
CA SER A 253 6.69 9.67 -0.74
C SER A 253 5.87 10.50 0.26
N HIS A 254 4.78 11.11 -0.20
CA HIS A 254 3.85 11.86 0.65
C HIS A 254 3.20 10.97 1.71
N ASP A 255 2.74 9.77 1.34
CA ASP A 255 2.09 8.87 2.31
C ASP A 255 3.08 8.40 3.40
N ILE A 256 4.35 8.14 3.04
CA ILE A 256 5.42 7.86 4.02
C ILE A 256 5.66 9.09 4.91
N TRP A 257 5.69 10.29 4.32
CA TRP A 257 5.88 11.54 5.05
C TRP A 257 4.75 11.82 6.05
N ASP A 258 3.49 11.62 5.64
CA ASP A 258 2.33 11.80 6.50
C ASP A 258 2.46 10.94 7.76
N VAL A 259 2.76 9.64 7.60
CA VAL A 259 3.00 8.74 8.76
C VAL A 259 4.16 9.21 9.61
N PHE A 260 5.27 9.63 9.00
CA PHE A 260 6.42 10.16 9.73
C PHE A 260 6.06 11.36 10.62
N THR A 261 5.26 12.31 10.13
CA THR A 261 4.86 13.50 10.92
C THR A 261 4.05 13.16 12.17
N TYR A 262 3.31 12.04 12.18
CA TYR A 262 2.63 11.52 13.37
C TYR A 262 3.58 10.85 14.37
N CYS A 263 4.73 10.36 13.90
CA CYS A 263 5.68 9.56 14.68
C CYS A 263 6.76 10.39 15.38
N ILE A 264 6.93 11.66 15.03
CA ILE A 264 7.93 12.54 15.64
C ILE A 264 7.35 13.34 16.82
N ARG A 265 8.22 13.93 17.64
CA ARG A 265 7.80 14.68 18.84
C ARG A 265 7.16 16.03 18.52
N LEU A 266 7.59 16.73 17.45
CA LEU A 266 7.15 18.09 17.10
C LEU A 266 7.37 19.12 18.24
N ASP A 267 8.49 19.02 18.96
CA ASP A 267 8.82 19.98 20.02
C ASP A 267 9.36 21.31 19.46
N THR A 268 9.66 22.26 20.34
CA THR A 268 10.33 23.51 19.91
C THR A 268 11.80 23.19 19.59
N PRO A 269 12.30 23.55 18.40
CA PRO A 269 13.72 23.39 18.08
C PRO A 269 14.57 24.21 19.05
N ASP A 270 15.78 23.73 19.34
CA ASP A 270 16.67 24.42 20.26
C ASP A 270 16.91 25.87 19.79
N SER A 271 16.87 26.81 20.73
CA SER A 271 16.84 28.27 20.50
C SER A 271 18.11 28.89 19.88
N VAL A 272 18.86 28.14 19.06
CA VAL A 272 20.16 28.50 18.51
C VAL A 272 20.09 28.56 16.98
N PRO A 273 20.72 29.54 16.31
CA PRO A 273 20.69 29.67 14.84
C PRO A 273 21.61 28.67 14.15
N VAL A 274 21.36 27.37 14.36
CA VAL A 274 22.00 26.27 13.65
C VAL A 274 20.87 25.37 13.15
N MET A 275 20.98 24.86 11.91
CA MET A 275 20.15 23.76 11.40
C MET A 275 20.37 22.53 12.30
N ASN A 276 19.72 22.47 13.45
CA ASN A 276 19.63 21.30 14.30
C ASN A 276 18.20 21.25 14.83
N TYR A 277 17.47 20.27 14.33
CA TYR A 277 16.06 20.02 14.61
C TYR A 277 15.91 18.69 15.33
N ASP A 278 16.92 18.29 16.12
CA ASP A 278 16.95 17.02 16.84
C ASP A 278 15.66 16.83 17.65
N ASN A 279 15.26 17.82 18.45
CA ASN A 279 14.04 17.76 19.26
C ASN A 279 12.73 17.75 18.42
N VAL A 280 12.77 18.22 17.18
CA VAL A 280 11.61 18.23 16.28
C VAL A 280 11.44 16.86 15.61
N PHE A 281 12.53 16.30 15.09
CA PHE A 281 12.56 15.09 14.28
C PHE A 281 12.96 13.82 15.06
N GLU A 282 13.17 13.92 16.37
CA GLU A 282 13.36 12.75 17.23
C GLU A 282 12.16 11.80 17.07
N LEU A 283 12.47 10.54 16.75
CA LEU A 283 11.44 9.49 16.60
C LEU A 283 10.85 9.18 17.97
N ASP A 284 9.55 9.41 18.15
CA ASP A 284 8.85 8.89 19.31
C ASP A 284 8.59 7.40 19.09
N VAL A 285 9.45 6.57 19.68
CA VAL A 285 9.42 5.10 19.57
C VAL A 285 8.03 4.54 19.88
N ARG A 286 7.32 5.12 20.85
CA ARG A 286 5.98 4.65 21.24
C ARG A 286 4.95 5.03 20.18
N ARG A 287 4.94 6.29 19.73
CA ARG A 287 4.02 6.72 18.66
C ARG A 287 4.26 5.92 17.39
N TYR A 288 5.51 5.64 17.05
CA TYR A 288 5.85 4.85 15.89
C TYR A 288 5.39 3.39 16.01
N ASP A 289 5.64 2.72 17.14
CA ASP A 289 5.16 1.34 17.37
C ASP A 289 3.62 1.28 17.38
N ASP A 290 2.95 2.24 18.03
CA ASP A 290 1.49 2.36 18.07
C ASP A 290 0.90 2.61 16.67
N GLU A 291 1.50 3.49 15.87
CA GLU A 291 1.05 3.84 14.52
C GLU A 291 1.19 2.66 13.55
N ILE A 292 2.35 1.99 13.55
CA ILE A 292 2.58 0.81 12.70
C ILE A 292 1.67 -0.34 13.14
N SER A 293 1.57 -0.60 14.44
CA SER A 293 0.69 -1.66 14.97
C SER A 293 -0.78 -1.39 14.69
N GLY A 294 -1.21 -0.13 14.78
CA GLY A 294 -2.57 0.30 14.45
C GLY A 294 -2.90 0.06 12.98
N ARG A 295 -2.01 0.46 12.07
CA ARG A 295 -2.16 0.24 10.62
C ARG A 295 -2.16 -1.24 10.27
N MET A 296 -1.36 -2.05 10.95
CA MET A 296 -1.25 -3.49 10.73
C MET A 296 -2.26 -4.32 11.53
N GLY A 297 -3.18 -3.66 12.25
CA GLY A 297 -4.21 -4.31 13.06
C GLY A 297 -5.22 -5.10 12.23
N TYR A 298 -5.86 -6.09 12.85
CA TYR A 298 -6.78 -7.05 12.18
C TYR A 298 -7.96 -6.39 11.45
N ILE A 299 -8.46 -5.26 11.96
CA ILE A 299 -9.61 -4.54 11.38
C ILE A 299 -9.19 -3.36 10.49
N SER A 300 -7.88 -3.14 10.29
CA SER A 300 -7.37 -2.00 9.55
C SER A 300 -7.32 -2.30 8.05
N ASN A 301 -7.89 -1.41 7.25
CA ASN A 301 -7.70 -1.40 5.79
C ASN A 301 -6.41 -0.68 5.37
N LYS A 302 -5.56 -0.27 6.32
CA LYS A 302 -4.26 0.39 6.10
C LYS A 302 -3.06 -0.52 6.31
N TYR A 303 -3.28 -1.84 6.29
CA TYR A 303 -2.23 -2.84 6.48
C TYR A 303 -1.04 -2.65 5.53
N THR A 304 -1.31 -2.40 4.24
CA THR A 304 -0.28 -2.16 3.23
C THR A 304 0.49 -0.86 3.50
N CYS A 305 -0.18 0.19 3.95
CA CYS A 305 0.48 1.44 4.35
C CYS A 305 1.39 1.23 5.58
N GLY A 306 1.01 0.39 6.55
CA GLY A 306 1.90 0.01 7.65
C GLY A 306 3.23 -0.59 7.18
N PHE A 307 3.19 -1.44 6.15
CA PHE A 307 4.40 -1.94 5.49
C PHE A 307 5.21 -0.83 4.81
N ALA A 308 4.53 0.03 4.06
CA ALA A 308 5.17 1.12 3.35
C ALA A 308 5.87 2.09 4.31
N ALA A 309 5.23 2.46 5.41
CA ALA A 309 5.81 3.32 6.44
C ALA A 309 6.99 2.66 7.15
N ALA A 310 6.87 1.39 7.58
CA ALA A 310 7.93 0.69 8.28
C ALA A 310 9.22 0.56 7.44
N TRP A 311 9.10 0.42 6.12
CA TRP A 311 10.23 0.43 5.19
C TRP A 311 10.58 1.81 4.64
N GLY A 312 9.66 2.77 4.71
CA GLY A 312 9.76 4.10 4.09
C GLY A 312 10.41 5.15 4.98
N ILE A 313 10.20 5.11 6.30
CA ILE A 313 10.69 6.16 7.21
C ILE A 313 12.22 6.25 7.23
N VAL A 314 12.93 5.15 6.93
CA VAL A 314 14.40 5.17 6.78
C VAL A 314 14.86 6.19 5.73
N TYR A 315 14.13 6.36 4.63
CA TYR A 315 14.48 7.32 3.58
C TYR A 315 14.36 8.76 4.07
N ILE A 316 13.42 9.04 4.98
CA ILE A 316 13.27 10.36 5.58
C ILE A 316 14.48 10.64 6.49
N TYR A 317 14.89 9.69 7.33
CA TYR A 317 16.05 9.87 8.19
C TYR A 317 17.36 10.00 7.40
N ASP A 318 17.56 9.20 6.34
CA ASP A 318 18.67 9.35 5.40
C ASP A 318 18.66 10.77 4.80
N PHE A 319 17.49 11.24 4.34
CA PHE A 319 17.30 12.56 3.75
C PHE A 319 17.59 13.69 4.75
N LEU A 320 17.03 13.64 5.96
CA LEU A 320 17.25 14.67 6.99
C LEU A 320 18.71 14.75 7.43
N TYR A 321 19.36 13.59 7.61
CA TYR A 321 20.76 13.52 8.00
C TYR A 321 21.69 14.06 6.91
N ASN A 322 21.49 13.65 5.66
CA ASN A 322 22.31 14.08 4.52
C ASN A 322 22.22 15.59 4.24
N HIS A 323 21.14 16.24 4.66
CA HIS A 323 20.95 17.69 4.54
C HIS A 323 21.21 18.46 5.84
N GLY A 324 21.71 17.78 6.89
CA GLY A 324 22.13 18.41 8.14
C GLY A 324 20.99 18.91 9.03
N TYR A 325 19.76 18.39 8.88
CA TYR A 325 18.64 18.75 9.76
C TYR A 325 18.73 18.08 11.13
N ILE A 326 19.37 16.93 11.21
CA ILE A 326 19.51 16.13 12.43
C ILE A 326 20.96 15.72 12.65
N SER A 327 21.32 15.55 13.91
CA SER A 327 22.62 15.03 14.31
C SER A 327 22.77 13.53 14.04
N GLU A 328 24.01 13.07 14.06
CA GLU A 328 24.34 11.65 13.94
C GLU A 328 23.68 10.80 15.04
N GLY A 329 23.51 11.35 16.25
CA GLY A 329 22.85 10.65 17.36
C GLY A 329 21.38 10.36 17.07
N VAL A 330 20.60 11.39 16.73
CA VAL A 330 19.17 11.24 16.38
C VAL A 330 18.98 10.30 15.19
N TYR A 331 19.88 10.39 14.20
CA TYR A 331 19.86 9.52 13.04
C TYR A 331 20.04 8.03 13.43
N HIS A 332 21.07 7.69 14.22
CA HIS A 332 21.33 6.30 14.61
C HIS A 332 20.23 5.72 15.51
N ASP A 333 19.72 6.51 16.47
CA ASP A 333 18.64 6.09 17.37
C ASP A 333 17.35 5.77 16.58
N ALA A 334 17.05 6.57 15.55
CA ALA A 334 15.94 6.30 14.65
C ALA A 334 16.15 5.02 13.83
N LEU A 335 17.35 4.81 13.25
CA LEU A 335 17.65 3.60 12.47
C LEU A 335 17.53 2.32 13.30
N GLU A 336 18.02 2.32 14.54
CA GLU A 336 17.89 1.18 15.45
C GLU A 336 16.42 0.85 15.74
N THR A 337 15.62 1.88 15.99
CA THR A 337 14.17 1.75 16.23
C THR A 337 13.45 1.20 15.00
N ILE A 338 13.73 1.75 13.81
CA ILE A 338 13.16 1.29 12.53
C ILE A 338 13.51 -0.17 12.29
N GLN A 339 14.76 -0.56 12.51
CA GLN A 339 15.20 -1.94 12.33
C GLN A 339 14.49 -2.91 13.28
N THR A 340 14.30 -2.50 14.54
CA THR A 340 13.56 -3.28 15.52
C THR A 340 12.11 -3.56 15.06
N ILE A 341 11.43 -2.54 14.52
CA ILE A 341 10.07 -2.71 13.98
C ILE A 341 10.07 -3.63 12.75
N LYS A 342 11.00 -3.47 11.81
CA LYS A 342 11.11 -4.35 10.63
C LYS A 342 11.31 -5.81 11.03
N ILE A 343 12.17 -6.09 12.02
CA ILE A 343 12.40 -7.45 12.53
C ILE A 343 11.12 -8.05 13.14
N LYS A 344 10.38 -7.27 13.93
CA LYS A 344 9.07 -7.70 14.49
C LYS A 344 8.09 -8.08 13.37
N ILE A 345 8.00 -7.25 12.33
CA ILE A 345 7.10 -7.48 11.20
C ILE A 345 7.49 -8.75 10.43
N ILE A 346 8.77 -8.88 10.07
CA ILE A 346 9.31 -10.06 9.37
C ILE A 346 8.99 -11.33 10.15
N SER A 347 9.23 -11.31 11.47
CA SER A 347 8.98 -12.47 12.35
C SER A 347 7.49 -12.79 12.49
N GLY A 348 6.63 -11.77 12.49
CA GLY A 348 5.19 -11.93 12.68
C GLY A 348 4.45 -12.47 11.46
N ILE A 349 4.94 -12.22 10.25
CA ILE A 349 4.23 -12.58 9.00
C ILE A 349 5.12 -13.20 7.92
N ALA A 350 6.17 -13.93 8.32
CA ALA A 350 7.19 -14.50 7.44
C ALA A 350 6.63 -15.17 6.17
N ASN A 351 5.49 -15.88 6.27
CA ASN A 351 4.89 -16.62 5.15
C ASN A 351 4.15 -15.75 4.12
N HIS A 352 4.01 -14.44 4.35
CA HIS A 352 3.19 -13.54 3.52
C HIS A 352 3.90 -12.25 3.10
N LEU A 353 5.21 -12.13 3.37
CA LEU A 353 6.00 -10.92 3.06
C LEU A 353 5.93 -10.55 1.57
N TRP A 354 5.94 -11.54 0.67
CA TRP A 354 5.89 -11.37 -0.78
C TRP A 354 4.73 -10.49 -1.27
N LYS A 355 3.61 -10.45 -0.53
CA LYS A 355 2.43 -9.65 -0.88
C LYS A 355 2.70 -8.14 -0.82
N ASN A 356 3.75 -7.73 -0.11
CA ASN A 356 4.19 -6.34 0.04
C ASN A 356 5.62 -6.15 -0.48
N ASN A 357 6.02 -6.90 -1.52
CA ASN A 357 7.36 -6.84 -2.10
C ASN A 357 7.70 -5.49 -2.78
N PHE A 358 6.75 -4.56 -2.87
CA PHE A 358 6.97 -3.21 -3.39
C PHE A 358 8.12 -2.48 -2.69
N VAL A 359 8.37 -2.77 -1.40
CA VAL A 359 9.48 -2.17 -0.64
C VAL A 359 10.86 -2.48 -1.24
N ASN A 360 10.96 -3.58 -2.00
CA ASN A 360 12.19 -4.01 -2.68
C ASN A 360 12.27 -3.53 -4.15
N ILE A 361 11.26 -2.79 -4.61
CA ILE A 361 11.25 -2.13 -5.93
C ILE A 361 11.82 -0.72 -5.84
N TRP A 362 11.66 -0.08 -4.68
CA TRP A 362 12.28 1.20 -4.38
C TRP A 362 13.80 1.09 -4.41
N GLY A 363 14.48 2.17 -4.81
CA GLY A 363 15.93 2.24 -4.73
C GLY A 363 16.41 2.10 -3.28
N LYS A 364 17.52 1.37 -3.04
CA LYS A 364 18.06 1.09 -1.70
C LYS A 364 18.21 2.37 -0.83
N PRO A 365 17.88 2.32 0.47
CA PRO A 365 18.25 3.39 1.42
C PRO A 365 19.75 3.65 1.42
N ASP A 366 20.17 4.87 1.75
CA ASP A 366 21.59 5.23 1.81
C ASP A 366 22.29 4.57 3.00
N SER A 367 21.60 4.42 4.12
CA SER A 367 22.06 3.72 5.33
C SER A 367 22.33 2.23 5.13
N ASN A 368 21.56 1.55 4.27
CA ASN A 368 21.63 0.10 4.13
C ASN A 368 22.85 -0.36 3.33
N ALA A 369 23.54 -1.40 3.80
CA ALA A 369 24.52 -2.12 2.97
C ALA A 369 23.82 -2.83 1.79
N ALA A 370 24.52 -2.99 0.66
CA ALA A 370 23.95 -3.65 -0.52
C ALA A 370 23.61 -5.12 -0.24
N GLU A 371 24.45 -5.78 0.55
CA GLU A 371 24.28 -7.17 0.98
C GLU A 371 23.04 -7.33 1.87
N GLU A 372 22.83 -6.41 2.81
CA GLU A 372 21.66 -6.42 3.69
C GLU A 372 20.36 -6.22 2.88
N PHE A 373 20.35 -5.25 1.97
CA PHE A 373 19.20 -5.00 1.11
C PHE A 373 18.86 -6.22 0.24
N THR A 374 19.90 -6.89 -0.30
CA THR A 374 19.73 -8.13 -1.07
C THR A 374 19.17 -9.26 -0.21
N SER A 375 19.68 -9.41 1.01
CA SER A 375 19.24 -10.46 1.95
C SER A 375 17.77 -10.28 2.36
N ILE A 376 17.34 -9.04 2.58
CA ILE A 376 15.92 -8.73 2.88
C ILE A 376 15.03 -9.08 1.68
N LYS A 377 15.46 -8.78 0.46
CA LYS A 377 14.72 -9.15 -0.75
C LYS A 377 14.57 -10.67 -0.87
N GLU A 378 15.63 -11.42 -0.58
CA GLU A 378 15.60 -12.89 -0.58
C GLU A 378 14.56 -13.44 0.43
N ILE A 379 14.48 -12.87 1.63
CA ILE A 379 13.46 -13.25 2.63
C ILE A 379 12.03 -13.06 2.08
N PHE A 380 11.78 -11.95 1.37
CA PHE A 380 10.49 -11.70 0.73
C PHE A 380 10.21 -12.72 -0.37
N ASP A 381 11.18 -13.02 -1.23
CA ASP A 381 11.05 -13.99 -2.32
C ASP A 381 10.87 -15.43 -1.82
N GLU A 382 11.55 -15.80 -0.73
CA GLU A 382 11.36 -17.09 -0.07
C GLU A 382 9.93 -17.27 0.43
N SER A 383 9.30 -16.20 0.94
CA SER A 383 7.90 -16.28 1.37
C SER A 383 6.91 -16.53 0.23
N PHE A 384 7.30 -16.36 -1.04
CA PHE A 384 6.50 -16.71 -2.22
C PHE A 384 6.72 -18.17 -2.65
N LYS A 385 7.94 -18.68 -2.47
CA LYS A 385 8.31 -20.00 -2.97
C LYS A 385 7.64 -21.10 -2.15
N ARG A 386 7.24 -22.15 -2.85
CA ARG A 386 6.80 -23.40 -2.23
C ARG A 386 8.02 -24.03 -1.56
N ASP A 387 7.87 -24.46 -0.30
CA ASP A 387 8.90 -25.27 0.35
C ASP A 387 9.13 -26.55 -0.46
N GLU A 388 10.19 -26.60 -1.26
CA GLU A 388 10.69 -27.81 -1.89
C GLU A 388 11.40 -28.67 -0.82
N GLY A 389 10.69 -29.10 0.23
CA GLY A 389 11.36 -29.84 1.30
C GLY A 389 10.60 -30.28 2.54
N THR A 390 9.37 -29.85 2.80
CA THR A 390 8.67 -30.26 4.02
C THR A 390 7.17 -30.45 3.79
N GLY A 391 6.74 -31.72 3.77
CA GLY A 391 5.45 -32.06 4.37
C GLY A 391 5.40 -31.54 5.83
N PRO A 392 4.21 -31.42 6.44
CA PRO A 392 3.98 -30.57 7.61
C PRO A 392 4.83 -31.00 8.81
N SER A 393 6.00 -30.38 8.98
CA SER A 393 6.89 -30.42 10.16
C SER A 393 8.29 -30.01 9.72
N SER A 394 8.64 -28.74 9.91
CA SER A 394 9.88 -28.30 10.58
C SER A 394 10.27 -26.92 10.04
N LEU A 395 9.92 -25.87 10.79
CA LEU A 395 10.67 -24.61 10.88
C LEU A 395 10.19 -23.84 12.13
N ILE A 396 10.20 -24.53 13.29
CA ILE A 396 10.42 -23.90 14.60
C ILE A 396 11.17 -24.94 15.44
N LYS A 397 12.50 -24.82 15.50
CA LYS A 397 13.26 -25.24 16.67
C LYS A 397 14.31 -24.16 16.96
N SER A 398 14.14 -23.61 18.16
CA SER A 398 15.08 -22.90 19.04
C SER A 398 16.55 -22.99 18.69
#